data_AF-A0A345Z3F0-F1
#
_entry.id   AF-A0A345Z3F0-F1
#
_cell.length_a   1.000
_cell.length_b   1.000
_cell.length_c   1.000
_cell.angle_alpha   90.00
_cell.angle_beta   90.00
_cell.angle_gamma   90.00
#
_symmetry.space_group_name_H-M   'P 1'
#
loop_
_entity.id
_entity.type
_entity.pdbx_description
1 polymer ?
#
loop_
_entity_poly.entity_id
_entity_poly.type
_entity_poly.pdbx_seq_one_letter_code
_entity_poly.pdbx_strand_id
1 'polypeptide(L)'
;MINFAKPDNLTKNEADKLVHLIPYWEKAGILVSKKLNKWLIKFASEGKGYLKTIDINGDVTEQIFYNAINFANFYNIKINKIKANPKILKKFSKMIVQTTELMAICQAIKIITEFYSIIEKETVSEKRNLAISLLNDKNFKIFEQSKSEIMSQIGDDEYLDITFKEAAMFDGRIFESKNITFKVLSYLRLLSKKKKISESVLMNCNYSLFFSENFSWYLKKYLNNFIINIY
;
A
#
# COMPACT_ATOMS: atom_id res chain seq x y z
N MET A 1 -12.08 -2.90 2.68
CA MET A 1 -11.96 -1.46 2.27
C MET A 1 -10.50 -1.08 2.39
N ILE A 2 -9.94 -0.18 1.57
CA ILE A 2 -8.49 0.14 1.63
C ILE A 2 -8.11 1.11 2.74
N ASN A 3 -8.99 1.30 3.74
CA ASN A 3 -8.77 2.19 4.88
C ASN A 3 -7.46 1.88 5.62
N PHE A 4 -7.04 0.62 5.60
CA PHE A 4 -5.82 0.19 6.27
C PHE A 4 -4.51 0.71 5.64
N ALA A 5 -4.55 1.06 4.36
CA ALA A 5 -3.40 1.61 3.62
C ALA A 5 -3.53 3.13 3.44
N LYS A 6 -4.66 3.72 3.86
CA LYS A 6 -4.87 5.16 3.81
C LYS A 6 -3.90 5.83 4.80
N PRO A 7 -3.08 6.79 4.34
CA PRO A 7 -2.22 7.54 5.24
C PRO A 7 -3.04 8.57 6.02
N ASP A 8 -2.61 8.86 7.25
CA ASP A 8 -3.04 10.06 7.96
C ASP A 8 -2.28 11.28 7.42
N ASN A 9 -2.82 12.48 7.67
CA ASN A 9 -2.13 13.74 7.34
C ASN A 9 -0.75 13.79 7.98
N LEU A 10 0.17 14.51 7.33
CA LEU A 10 1.47 14.83 7.92
C LEU A 10 1.25 15.81 9.09
N THR A 11 1.73 15.45 10.26
CA THR A 11 1.74 16.36 11.42
C THR A 11 2.88 17.35 11.28
N LYS A 12 2.80 18.49 11.97
CA LYS A 12 3.86 19.49 11.96
C LYS A 12 5.23 18.91 12.37
N ASN A 13 5.25 18.10 13.43
CA ASN A 13 6.46 17.44 13.90
C ASN A 13 7.07 16.48 12.85
N GLU A 14 6.23 15.78 12.08
CA GLU A 14 6.73 14.95 10.98
C GLU A 14 7.24 15.80 9.81
N ALA A 15 6.58 16.92 9.49
CA ALA A 15 7.03 17.84 8.46
C ALA A 15 8.39 18.46 8.80
N ASP A 16 8.59 18.87 10.05
CA ASP A 16 9.83 19.47 10.54
C ASP A 16 11.04 18.51 10.35
N LYS A 17 10.81 17.19 10.42
CA LYS A 17 11.83 16.16 10.19
C LYS A 17 12.24 15.99 8.72
N LEU A 18 11.41 16.44 7.79
CA LEU A 18 11.68 16.32 6.35
C LEU A 18 12.47 17.50 5.79
N VAL A 19 12.56 18.62 6.52
CA VAL A 19 13.19 19.87 6.05
C VAL A 19 14.65 19.68 5.63
N HIS A 20 15.33 18.71 6.22
CA HIS A 20 16.74 18.41 5.93
C HIS A 20 16.94 17.35 4.84
N LEU A 21 15.87 16.84 4.25
CA LEU A 21 15.92 15.82 3.22
C LEU A 21 15.64 16.40 1.84
N ILE A 22 16.39 15.94 0.84
CA ILE A 22 16.02 16.15 -0.55
C ILE A 22 14.80 15.27 -0.85
N PRO A 23 13.63 15.83 -1.23
CA PRO A 23 12.38 15.10 -1.30
C PRO A 23 12.25 14.28 -2.59
N TYR A 24 13.05 13.23 -2.71
CA TYR A 24 13.16 12.39 -3.91
C TYR A 24 11.85 11.70 -4.33
N TRP A 25 10.85 11.67 -3.45
CA TRP A 25 9.52 11.11 -3.71
C TRP A 25 8.61 12.04 -4.54
N GLU A 26 8.83 13.36 -4.52
CA GLU A 26 7.88 14.34 -5.04
C GLU A 26 7.58 14.15 -6.52
N LYS A 27 8.62 13.98 -7.34
CA LYS A 27 8.46 13.76 -8.80
C LYS A 27 7.54 12.57 -9.07
N ALA A 28 7.69 11.49 -8.31
CA ALA A 28 6.84 10.31 -8.45
C ALA A 28 5.43 10.56 -7.91
N GLY A 29 5.29 11.18 -6.74
CA GLY A 29 4.01 11.52 -6.13
C GLY A 29 3.16 12.44 -7.03
N ILE A 30 3.77 13.45 -7.65
CA ILE A 30 3.14 14.33 -8.65
C ILE A 30 2.63 13.52 -9.84
N LEU A 31 3.48 12.67 -10.41
CA LEU A 31 3.15 11.88 -11.59
C LEU A 31 1.98 10.92 -11.31
N VAL A 32 1.99 10.26 -10.15
CA VAL A 32 0.93 9.33 -9.73
C VAL A 32 -0.37 10.08 -9.45
N SER A 33 -0.31 11.21 -8.75
CA SER A 33 -1.47 12.07 -8.49
C SER A 33 -2.11 12.57 -9.79
N LYS A 34 -1.31 13.00 -10.79
CA LYS A 34 -1.81 13.36 -12.12
C LYS A 34 -2.50 12.19 -12.83
N LYS A 35 -1.96 10.97 -12.72
CA LYS A 35 -2.59 9.77 -13.30
C LYS A 35 -3.93 9.44 -12.62
N LEU A 36 -4.00 9.59 -11.30
CA LEU A 36 -5.22 9.36 -10.51
C LEU A 36 -6.28 10.42 -10.78
N ASN A 37 -5.90 11.69 -10.93
CA ASN A 37 -6.81 12.76 -11.33
C ASN A 37 -7.46 12.46 -12.68
N LYS A 38 -6.73 11.92 -13.67
CA LYS A 38 -7.33 11.47 -14.94
C LYS A 38 -8.43 10.42 -14.76
N TRP A 39 -8.37 9.59 -13.72
CA TRP A 39 -9.46 8.68 -13.39
C TRP A 39 -10.66 9.42 -12.79
N LEU A 40 -10.45 10.36 -11.87
CA LEU A 40 -11.53 11.17 -11.28
C LEU A 40 -12.35 11.90 -12.36
N ILE A 41 -11.67 12.45 -13.37
CA ILE A 41 -12.30 13.06 -14.56
C ILE A 41 -13.20 12.04 -15.29
N LYS A 42 -12.67 10.85 -15.58
CA LYS A 42 -13.42 9.76 -16.23
C LYS A 42 -14.63 9.28 -15.42
N PHE A 43 -14.62 9.50 -14.11
CA PHE A 43 -15.74 9.19 -13.20
C PHE A 43 -16.65 10.40 -12.95
N ALA A 44 -16.52 11.48 -13.72
CA ALA A 44 -17.29 12.73 -13.57
C ALA A 44 -17.31 13.23 -12.12
N SER A 45 -16.16 13.17 -11.45
CA SER A 45 -16.02 13.49 -10.02
C SER A 45 -15.41 14.87 -9.75
N GLU A 46 -15.24 15.71 -10.78
CA GLU A 46 -14.61 17.03 -10.70
C GLU A 46 -15.33 17.98 -9.74
N GLY A 47 -16.67 17.95 -9.71
CA GLY A 47 -17.49 18.78 -8.80
C GLY A 47 -17.65 18.24 -7.37
N LYS A 48 -16.99 17.12 -7.02
CA LYS A 48 -17.17 16.45 -5.71
C LYS A 48 -16.02 16.72 -4.73
N GLY A 49 -15.12 17.64 -5.06
CA GLY A 49 -14.00 18.04 -4.20
C GLY A 49 -12.81 17.06 -4.15
N TYR A 50 -12.88 15.92 -4.85
CA TYR A 50 -11.80 14.93 -4.86
C TYR A 50 -10.60 15.34 -5.73
N LEU A 51 -10.85 16.08 -6.82
CA LEU A 51 -9.80 16.46 -7.77
C LEU A 51 -9.03 17.66 -7.25
N LYS A 52 -7.73 17.49 -7.06
CA LYS A 52 -6.82 18.55 -6.61
C LYS A 52 -5.55 18.52 -7.44
N THR A 53 -5.23 19.66 -8.05
CA THR A 53 -3.97 19.85 -8.77
C THR A 53 -2.87 20.14 -7.76
N ILE A 54 -1.70 19.53 -7.96
CA ILE A 54 -0.52 19.86 -7.17
C ILE A 54 0.09 21.14 -7.74
N ASP A 55 0.17 22.17 -6.90
CA ASP A 55 0.96 23.37 -7.13
C ASP A 55 2.41 23.12 -6.74
N ILE A 56 3.32 23.30 -7.70
CA ILE A 56 4.76 23.09 -7.52
C ILE A 56 5.43 24.20 -6.70
N ASN A 57 4.77 25.34 -6.53
CA ASN A 57 5.29 26.45 -5.73
C ASN A 57 4.89 26.35 -4.24
N GLY A 58 3.96 25.45 -3.90
CA GLY A 58 3.53 25.19 -2.52
C GLY A 58 4.24 24.00 -1.89
N ASP A 59 3.79 23.57 -0.71
CA ASP A 59 4.26 22.33 -0.09
C ASP A 59 3.76 21.12 -0.90
N VAL A 60 4.63 20.59 -1.77
CA VAL A 60 4.30 19.47 -2.65
C VAL A 60 4.05 18.19 -1.84
N THR A 61 4.78 17.99 -0.74
CA THR A 61 4.68 16.79 0.08
C THR A 61 3.33 16.75 0.81
N GLU A 62 2.90 17.84 1.43
CA GLU A 62 1.58 17.94 2.06
C GLU A 62 0.46 17.71 1.03
N GLN A 63 0.59 18.31 -0.16
CA GLN A 63 -0.38 18.12 -1.24
C GLN A 63 -0.46 16.66 -1.74
N ILE A 64 0.64 15.91 -1.71
CA ILE A 64 0.66 14.47 -2.02
C ILE A 64 -0.16 13.68 -0.99
N PHE A 65 0.01 13.95 0.31
CA PHE A 65 -0.78 13.32 1.38
C PHE A 65 -2.27 13.61 1.21
N TYR A 66 -2.61 14.86 0.95
CA TYR A 66 -3.99 15.27 0.72
C TYR A 66 -4.62 14.55 -0.48
N ASN A 67 -3.89 14.44 -1.60
CA ASN A 67 -4.33 13.67 -2.76
C ASN A 67 -4.51 12.18 -2.44
N ALA A 68 -3.62 11.59 -1.63
CA ALA A 68 -3.72 10.19 -1.22
C ALA A 68 -5.00 9.94 -0.40
N ILE A 69 -5.30 10.82 0.56
CA ILE A 69 -6.50 10.76 1.40
C ILE A 69 -7.78 10.91 0.57
N ASN A 70 -7.82 11.91 -0.32
CA ASN A 70 -8.96 12.15 -1.18
C ASN A 70 -9.22 11.00 -2.14
N PHE A 71 -8.15 10.47 -2.76
CA PHE A 71 -8.29 9.35 -3.65
C PHE A 71 -8.68 8.07 -2.90
N ALA A 72 -8.18 7.84 -1.68
CA ALA A 72 -8.60 6.73 -0.84
C ALA A 72 -10.11 6.80 -0.55
N ASN A 73 -10.61 7.99 -0.18
CA ASN A 73 -12.04 8.22 0.07
C ASN A 73 -12.88 7.93 -1.18
N PHE A 74 -12.50 8.49 -2.33
CA PHE A 74 -13.16 8.23 -3.62
C PHE A 74 -13.15 6.73 -3.96
N TYR A 75 -11.98 6.09 -3.82
CA TYR A 75 -11.78 4.71 -4.17
C TYR A 75 -12.64 3.78 -3.31
N ASN A 76 -12.73 4.01 -2.00
CA ASN A 76 -13.57 3.22 -1.09
C ASN A 76 -15.06 3.25 -1.47
N ILE A 77 -15.56 4.36 -2.04
CA ILE A 77 -16.93 4.45 -2.53
C ILE A 77 -17.13 3.57 -3.79
N LYS A 78 -16.10 3.42 -4.62
CA LYS A 78 -16.19 2.73 -5.92
C LYS A 78 -15.78 1.26 -5.87
N ILE A 79 -14.95 0.86 -4.91
CA ILE A 79 -14.26 -0.42 -4.96
C ILE A 79 -15.18 -1.63 -4.96
N ASN A 80 -16.30 -1.58 -4.23
CA ASN A 80 -17.26 -2.70 -4.22
C ASN A 80 -17.85 -2.96 -5.62
N LYS A 81 -18.15 -1.89 -6.38
CA LYS A 81 -18.60 -2.01 -7.77
C LYS A 81 -17.51 -2.51 -8.71
N ILE A 82 -16.25 -2.15 -8.44
CA ILE A 82 -15.09 -2.56 -9.25
C ILE A 82 -14.80 -4.06 -9.04
N LYS A 83 -14.87 -4.55 -7.80
CA LYS A 83 -14.62 -5.96 -7.44
C LYS A 83 -15.72 -6.91 -7.88
N ALA A 84 -16.96 -6.41 -8.02
CA ALA A 84 -18.13 -7.24 -8.35
C ALA A 84 -18.07 -7.91 -9.74
N ASN A 85 -17.18 -7.48 -10.64
CA ASN A 85 -17.09 -8.05 -11.98
C ASN A 85 -15.62 -8.20 -12.43
N PRO A 86 -15.19 -9.40 -12.86
CA PRO A 86 -13.81 -9.66 -13.29
C PRO A 86 -13.32 -8.76 -14.43
N LYS A 87 -14.18 -8.48 -15.43
CA LYS A 87 -13.84 -7.61 -16.56
C LYS A 87 -13.65 -6.17 -16.09
N ILE A 88 -14.49 -5.71 -15.15
CA ILE A 88 -14.38 -4.38 -14.54
C ILE A 88 -13.09 -4.31 -13.71
N LEU A 89 -12.80 -5.31 -12.86
CA LEU A 89 -11.57 -5.33 -12.07
C LEU A 89 -10.33 -5.24 -12.97
N LYS A 90 -10.28 -6.04 -14.04
CA LYS A 90 -9.18 -6.01 -15.01
C LYS A 90 -9.02 -4.62 -15.64
N LYS A 91 -10.13 -3.98 -16.04
CA LYS A 91 -10.13 -2.62 -16.60
C LYS A 91 -9.57 -1.58 -15.63
N PHE A 92 -9.83 -1.73 -14.33
CA PHE A 92 -9.39 -0.80 -13.29
C PHE A 92 -8.09 -1.19 -12.59
N SER A 93 -7.46 -2.32 -12.93
CA SER A 93 -6.17 -2.77 -12.37
C SER A 93 -5.11 -1.67 -12.33
N LYS A 94 -4.97 -0.89 -13.41
CA LYS A 94 -4.04 0.25 -13.48
C LYS A 94 -4.35 1.35 -12.46
N MET A 95 -5.63 1.61 -12.19
CA MET A 95 -6.04 2.57 -11.16
C MET A 95 -5.69 2.04 -9.76
N ILE A 96 -5.90 0.74 -9.52
CA ILE A 96 -5.55 0.07 -8.26
C ILE A 96 -4.05 0.21 -7.99
N VAL A 97 -3.21 -0.12 -8.97
CA VAL A 97 -1.75 0.02 -8.89
C VAL A 97 -1.32 1.45 -8.57
N GLN A 98 -1.92 2.43 -9.24
CA GLN A 98 -1.62 3.85 -8.98
C GLN A 98 -2.06 4.28 -7.58
N THR A 99 -3.17 3.72 -7.08
CA THR A 99 -3.66 3.99 -5.72
C THR A 99 -2.69 3.42 -4.69
N THR A 100 -2.28 2.16 -4.86
CA THR A 100 -1.29 1.52 -3.99
C THR A 100 0.05 2.25 -4.02
N GLU A 101 0.49 2.73 -5.19
CA GLU A 101 1.72 3.49 -5.34
C GLU A 101 1.67 4.80 -4.55
N LEU A 102 0.59 5.58 -4.66
CA LEU A 102 0.45 6.84 -3.94
C LEU A 102 0.40 6.65 -2.42
N MET A 103 -0.32 5.62 -1.96
CA MET A 103 -0.38 5.26 -0.54
C MET A 103 0.97 4.81 0.00
N ALA A 104 1.70 3.99 -0.77
CA ALA A 104 3.04 3.53 -0.39
C ALA A 104 4.06 4.67 -0.33
N ILE A 105 3.96 5.68 -1.21
CA ILE A 105 4.78 6.91 -1.13
C ILE A 105 4.54 7.62 0.20
N CYS A 106 3.29 7.88 0.56
CA CYS A 106 2.96 8.57 1.81
C CYS A 106 3.44 7.76 3.03
N GLN A 107 3.27 6.44 2.99
CA GLN A 107 3.72 5.57 4.06
C GLN A 107 5.25 5.49 4.17
N ALA A 108 5.98 5.56 3.05
CA ALA A 108 7.43 5.66 3.07
C ALA A 108 7.88 6.93 3.79
N ILE A 109 7.23 8.06 3.50
CA ILE A 109 7.51 9.34 4.17
C ILE A 109 7.25 9.23 5.67
N LYS A 110 6.11 8.62 6.08
CA LYS A 110 5.78 8.37 7.48
C LYS A 110 6.85 7.53 8.20
N ILE A 111 7.32 6.46 7.56
CA ILE A 111 8.39 5.62 8.13
C ILE A 111 9.71 6.39 8.27
N ILE A 112 10.05 7.25 7.30
CA ILE A 112 11.23 8.11 7.39
C ILE A 112 11.10 9.07 8.60
N THR A 113 9.95 9.73 8.76
CA THR A 113 9.74 10.64 9.89
C THR A 113 9.69 9.93 11.25
N GLU A 114 9.15 8.70 11.28
CA GLU A 114 9.14 7.87 12.47
C GLU A 114 10.57 7.43 12.84
N PHE A 115 11.37 7.01 11.86
CA PHE A 115 12.78 6.72 12.05
C PHE A 115 13.53 7.89 12.69
N TYR A 116 13.40 9.10 12.14
CA TYR A 116 14.05 10.29 12.70
C TYR A 116 13.56 10.58 14.13
N SER A 117 12.27 10.38 14.40
CA SER A 117 11.70 10.53 15.74
C SER A 117 12.28 9.58 16.78
N ILE A 118 12.66 8.37 16.37
CA ILE A 118 13.23 7.36 17.27
C ILE A 118 14.70 7.68 17.54
N ILE A 119 15.50 7.96 16.51
CA ILE A 119 16.94 8.23 16.68
C ILE A 119 17.24 9.55 17.41
N GLU A 120 16.30 10.49 17.43
CA GLU A 120 16.39 11.72 18.24
C GLU A 120 16.21 11.44 19.74
N LYS A 121 15.47 10.39 20.10
CA LYS A 121 15.10 10.07 21.49
C LYS A 121 15.98 8.99 22.10
N GLU A 122 16.49 8.08 21.27
CA GLU A 122 17.14 6.85 21.70
C GLU A 122 18.44 6.62 20.92
N THR A 123 19.44 6.04 21.59
CA THR A 123 20.67 5.64 20.91
C THR A 123 20.42 4.33 20.16
N VAL A 124 20.48 4.38 18.83
CA VAL A 124 20.27 3.22 17.96
C VAL A 124 21.60 2.81 17.32
N SER A 125 22.10 1.63 17.67
CA SER A 125 23.36 1.09 17.13
C SER A 125 23.23 0.69 15.66
N GLU A 126 22.15 -0.01 15.31
CA GLU A 126 21.92 -0.56 13.96
C GLU A 126 20.79 0.20 13.25
N LYS A 127 21.04 1.45 12.85
CA LYS A 127 20.02 2.33 12.23
C LYS A 127 19.38 1.72 10.98
N ARG A 128 20.17 1.04 10.15
CA ARG A 128 19.64 0.35 8.97
C ARG A 128 18.63 -0.73 9.36
N ASN A 129 18.89 -1.49 10.41
CA ASN A 129 17.97 -2.52 10.90
C ASN A 129 16.69 -1.89 11.46
N LEU A 130 16.78 -0.74 12.14
CA LEU A 130 15.59 0.01 12.56
C LEU A 130 14.71 0.40 11.35
N ALA A 131 15.29 0.98 10.30
CA ALA A 131 14.53 1.35 9.10
C ALA A 131 13.89 0.15 8.41
N ILE A 132 14.58 -1.00 8.37
CA ILE A 132 14.05 -2.26 7.84
C ILE A 132 12.92 -2.79 8.74
N SER A 133 13.05 -2.69 10.06
CA SER A 133 12.00 -3.11 11.01
C SER A 133 10.72 -2.31 10.81
N LEU A 134 10.80 -0.98 10.75
CA LEU A 134 9.64 -0.11 10.52
C LEU A 134 8.94 -0.42 9.18
N LEU A 135 9.73 -0.67 8.13
CA LEU A 135 9.21 -1.13 6.84
C LEU A 135 8.49 -2.47 6.96
N ASN A 136 9.13 -3.44 7.62
CA ASN A 136 8.60 -4.79 7.77
C ASN A 136 7.31 -4.81 8.58
N ASP A 137 7.25 -4.06 9.69
CA ASP A 137 6.05 -3.94 10.51
C ASP A 137 4.86 -3.45 9.70
N LYS A 138 5.09 -2.48 8.81
CA LYS A 138 4.03 -2.00 7.93
C LYS A 138 3.64 -3.04 6.89
N ASN A 139 4.59 -3.64 6.17
CA ASN A 139 4.28 -4.66 5.17
C ASN A 139 3.58 -5.88 5.78
N PHE A 140 4.02 -6.32 6.96
CA PHE A 140 3.43 -7.43 7.67
C PHE A 140 1.99 -7.13 8.11
N LYS A 141 1.71 -5.93 8.61
CA LYS A 141 0.33 -5.49 8.93
C LYS A 141 -0.59 -5.55 7.70
N ILE A 142 -0.10 -5.11 6.53
CA ILE A 142 -0.86 -5.17 5.27
C ILE A 142 -1.09 -6.62 4.83
N PHE A 143 -0.07 -7.46 4.96
CA PHE A 143 -0.15 -8.89 4.65
C PHE A 143 -1.15 -9.63 5.55
N GLU A 144 -1.11 -9.41 6.87
CA GLU A 144 -2.05 -10.02 7.83
C GLU A 144 -3.50 -9.58 7.57
N GLN A 145 -3.72 -8.34 7.13
CA GLN A 145 -5.05 -7.89 6.70
C GLN A 145 -5.52 -8.60 5.44
N SER A 146 -4.64 -8.78 4.45
CA SER A 146 -4.96 -9.57 3.25
C SER A 146 -5.32 -11.01 3.61
N LYS A 147 -4.53 -11.65 4.50
CA LYS A 147 -4.82 -12.97 5.05
C LYS A 147 -6.17 -13.02 5.75
N SER A 148 -6.47 -12.07 6.63
CA SER A 148 -7.76 -11.98 7.33
C SER A 148 -8.93 -11.83 6.35
N GLU A 149 -8.80 -10.98 5.33
CA GLU A 149 -9.80 -10.84 4.27
C GLU A 149 -10.00 -12.17 3.52
N ILE A 150 -8.94 -12.91 3.21
CA ILE A 150 -9.04 -14.21 2.52
C ILE A 150 -9.73 -15.24 3.42
N MET A 151 -9.29 -15.40 4.66
CA MET A 151 -9.86 -16.37 5.60
C MET A 151 -11.34 -16.08 5.87
N SER A 152 -11.75 -14.80 5.94
CA SER A 152 -13.16 -14.44 6.08
C SER A 152 -14.05 -14.86 4.90
N GLN A 153 -13.48 -15.04 3.71
CA GLN A 153 -14.21 -15.43 2.50
C GLN A 153 -14.24 -16.95 2.29
N ILE A 154 -13.18 -17.64 2.73
CA ILE A 154 -12.99 -19.08 2.54
C ILE A 154 -13.53 -19.88 3.73
N GLY A 155 -13.48 -19.29 4.93
CA GLY A 155 -13.65 -20.01 6.20
C GLY A 155 -12.35 -20.69 6.63
N ASP A 156 -12.46 -21.57 7.61
CA ASP A 156 -11.32 -22.35 8.12
C ASP A 156 -10.81 -23.31 7.02
N ASP A 157 -9.53 -23.16 6.65
CA ASP A 157 -8.86 -23.99 5.64
C ASP A 157 -7.43 -24.27 6.10
N GLU A 158 -7.17 -25.53 6.44
CA GLU A 158 -5.89 -25.99 7.01
C GLU A 158 -4.71 -25.72 6.07
N TYR A 159 -4.89 -25.85 4.75
CA TYR A 159 -3.82 -25.62 3.79
C TYR A 159 -3.45 -24.13 3.75
N LEU A 160 -4.44 -23.24 3.74
CA LEU A 160 -4.21 -21.80 3.80
C LEU A 160 -3.53 -21.42 5.12
N ASP A 161 -3.97 -21.96 6.25
CA ASP A 161 -3.37 -21.69 7.55
C ASP A 161 -1.89 -22.07 7.59
N ILE A 162 -1.54 -23.27 7.12
CA ILE A 162 -0.15 -23.72 7.03
C ILE A 162 0.64 -22.81 6.10
N THR A 163 0.08 -22.47 4.93
CA THR A 163 0.75 -21.64 3.93
C THR A 163 1.02 -20.22 4.47
N PHE A 164 0.07 -19.63 5.19
CA PHE A 164 0.25 -18.31 5.80
C PHE A 164 1.23 -18.33 6.97
N LYS A 165 1.32 -19.42 7.73
CA LYS A 165 2.31 -19.60 8.80
C LYS A 165 3.76 -19.66 8.31
N GLU A 166 4.00 -19.91 7.02
CA GLU A 166 5.33 -19.81 6.41
C GLU A 166 5.85 -18.36 6.35
N ALA A 167 5.01 -17.34 6.59
CA ALA A 167 5.41 -15.95 6.61
C ALA A 167 6.29 -15.66 7.82
N ALA A 168 7.58 -15.46 7.59
CA ALA A 168 8.55 -15.13 8.63
C ALA A 168 9.16 -13.74 8.39
N MET A 169 9.25 -12.95 9.47
CA MET A 169 10.08 -11.75 9.52
C MET A 169 11.48 -12.15 10.02
N PHE A 170 12.51 -11.64 9.37
CA PHE A 170 13.90 -11.84 9.79
C PHE A 170 14.55 -10.49 10.00
N ASP A 171 15.33 -10.38 11.07
CA ASP A 171 16.05 -9.15 11.40
C ASP A 171 16.98 -8.75 10.26
N GLY A 172 17.00 -7.46 9.94
CA GLY A 172 17.85 -6.89 8.88
C GLY A 172 17.50 -7.33 7.45
N ARG A 173 16.43 -8.13 7.24
CA ARG A 173 15.95 -8.51 5.90
C ARG A 173 14.56 -7.95 5.67
N ILE A 174 14.35 -7.42 4.47
CA ILE A 174 13.02 -6.92 4.07
C ILE A 174 12.07 -8.11 3.93
N PHE A 175 10.89 -8.02 4.55
CA PHE A 175 9.82 -8.99 4.47
C PHE A 175 9.34 -9.16 3.02
N GLU A 176 9.22 -10.40 2.56
CA GLU A 176 8.76 -10.75 1.22
C GLU A 176 7.67 -11.83 1.27
N SER A 177 6.42 -11.45 0.95
CA SER A 177 5.27 -12.36 0.90
C SER A 177 5.04 -13.02 -0.46
N LYS A 178 5.81 -12.65 -1.49
CA LYS A 178 5.55 -13.00 -2.90
C LYS A 178 5.35 -14.51 -3.13
N ASN A 179 6.21 -15.34 -2.55
CA ASN A 179 6.13 -16.80 -2.70
C ASN A 179 4.85 -17.36 -2.06
N ILE A 180 4.50 -16.87 -0.88
CA ILE A 180 3.30 -17.25 -0.15
C ILE A 180 2.06 -16.83 -0.96
N THR A 181 2.04 -15.59 -1.44
CA THR A 181 0.97 -15.07 -2.30
C THR A 181 0.78 -15.92 -3.56
N PHE A 182 1.85 -16.40 -4.20
CA PHE A 182 1.72 -17.30 -5.35
C PHE A 182 1.15 -18.67 -4.98
N LYS A 183 1.57 -19.26 -3.85
CA LYS A 183 1.01 -20.53 -3.35
C LYS A 183 -0.48 -20.39 -3.07
N VAL A 184 -0.87 -19.35 -2.32
CA VAL A 184 -2.26 -19.04 -1.99
C VAL A 184 -3.08 -18.82 -3.25
N LEU A 185 -2.63 -17.99 -4.20
CA LEU A 185 -3.37 -17.72 -5.43
C LEU A 185 -3.54 -18.98 -6.29
N SER A 186 -2.53 -19.84 -6.35
CA SER A 186 -2.60 -21.11 -7.08
C SER A 186 -3.62 -22.06 -6.46
N TYR A 187 -3.65 -22.14 -5.13
CA TYR A 187 -4.63 -22.94 -4.40
C TYR A 187 -6.06 -22.40 -4.57
N LEU A 188 -6.26 -21.08 -4.45
CA LEU A 188 -7.57 -20.46 -4.69
C LEU A 188 -8.09 -20.74 -6.11
N ARG A 189 -7.22 -20.70 -7.12
CA ARG A 189 -7.59 -21.07 -8.51
C ARG A 189 -8.00 -22.54 -8.61
N LEU A 190 -7.33 -23.43 -7.89
CA LEU A 190 -7.69 -24.84 -7.83
C LEU A 190 -9.05 -25.05 -7.18
N LEU A 191 -9.32 -24.38 -6.05
CA LEU A 191 -10.63 -24.41 -5.37
C LEU A 191 -11.74 -23.94 -6.29
N SER A 192 -11.51 -22.84 -7.03
CA SER A 192 -12.49 -22.30 -7.98
C SER A 192 -12.73 -23.25 -9.15
N LYS A 193 -11.67 -23.85 -9.72
CA LYS A 193 -11.79 -24.87 -10.78
C LYS A 193 -12.59 -26.10 -10.31
N LYS A 194 -12.42 -26.48 -9.05
CA LYS A 194 -13.19 -27.54 -8.38
C LYS A 194 -14.57 -27.09 -7.89
N LYS A 195 -15.00 -25.86 -8.19
CA LYS A 195 -16.26 -25.24 -7.75
C LYS A 195 -16.48 -25.22 -6.23
N LYS A 196 -15.39 -25.29 -5.44
CA LYS A 196 -15.43 -25.18 -3.98
C LYS A 196 -15.63 -23.74 -3.51
N ILE A 197 -15.22 -22.78 -4.33
CA ILE A 197 -15.45 -21.34 -4.11
C ILE A 197 -16.04 -20.72 -5.36
N SER A 198 -16.84 -19.67 -5.18
CA SER A 198 -17.39 -18.91 -6.32
C SER A 198 -16.30 -18.08 -7.01
N GLU A 199 -16.55 -17.69 -8.27
CA GLU A 199 -15.67 -16.76 -8.98
C GLU A 199 -15.54 -15.43 -8.24
N SER A 200 -16.63 -14.94 -7.64
CA SER A 200 -16.63 -13.72 -6.81
C SER A 200 -15.66 -13.82 -5.63
N VAL A 201 -15.66 -14.94 -4.91
CA VAL A 201 -14.74 -15.21 -3.80
C VAL A 201 -13.29 -15.22 -4.29
N LEU A 202 -13.00 -15.93 -5.40
CA LEU A 202 -11.66 -15.92 -6.01
C LEU A 202 -11.23 -14.50 -6.38
N MET A 203 -12.12 -13.69 -6.95
CA MET A 203 -11.82 -12.32 -7.35
C MET A 203 -11.52 -11.41 -6.16
N ASN A 204 -12.29 -11.54 -5.07
CA ASN A 204 -12.05 -10.80 -3.84
C ASN A 204 -10.68 -11.15 -3.24
N CYS A 205 -10.36 -12.44 -3.12
CA CYS A 205 -9.08 -12.90 -2.59
C CYS A 205 -7.90 -12.45 -3.49
N ASN A 206 -8.04 -12.61 -4.81
CA ASN A 206 -7.02 -12.17 -5.77
C ASN A 206 -6.78 -10.66 -5.68
N TYR A 207 -7.84 -9.87 -5.50
CA TYR A 207 -7.68 -8.44 -5.27
C TYR A 207 -6.85 -8.15 -4.01
N SER A 208 -7.14 -8.81 -2.89
CA SER A 208 -6.48 -8.51 -1.61
C SER A 208 -4.99 -8.84 -1.67
N LEU A 209 -4.65 -10.00 -2.25
CA LEU A 209 -3.28 -10.37 -2.57
C LEU A 209 -2.61 -9.36 -3.50
N PHE A 210 -3.28 -9.00 -4.61
CA PHE A 210 -2.76 -8.04 -5.57
C PHE A 210 -2.47 -6.68 -4.93
N PHE A 211 -3.38 -6.18 -4.09
CA PHE A 211 -3.20 -4.92 -3.38
C PHE A 211 -2.00 -4.98 -2.43
N SER A 212 -1.94 -6.04 -1.60
CA SER A 212 -0.86 -6.25 -0.62
C SER A 212 0.52 -6.31 -1.27
N GLU A 213 0.65 -7.09 -2.35
CA GLU A 213 1.92 -7.24 -3.07
C GLU A 213 2.37 -5.95 -3.74
N ASN A 214 1.45 -5.23 -4.41
CA ASN A 214 1.79 -3.94 -5.02
C ASN A 214 2.19 -2.92 -3.96
N PHE A 215 1.45 -2.83 -2.86
CA PHE A 215 1.78 -1.92 -1.77
C PHE A 215 3.18 -2.22 -1.22
N SER A 216 3.47 -3.48 -0.92
CA SER A 216 4.77 -3.89 -0.38
C SER A 216 5.92 -3.60 -1.34
N TRP A 217 5.70 -3.85 -2.63
CA TRP A 217 6.68 -3.55 -3.68
C TRP A 217 7.00 -2.06 -3.77
N TYR A 218 5.96 -1.21 -3.82
CA TYR A 218 6.15 0.23 -3.89
C TYR A 218 6.75 0.80 -2.60
N LEU A 219 6.34 0.30 -1.43
CA LEU A 219 6.89 0.75 -0.15
C LEU A 219 8.39 0.45 -0.10
N LYS A 220 8.79 -0.78 -0.44
CA LYS A 220 10.19 -1.17 -0.60
C LYS A 220 10.92 -0.24 -1.57
N LYS A 221 10.36 0.00 -2.75
CA LYS A 221 10.96 0.87 -3.77
C LYS A 221 11.26 2.27 -3.25
N TYR A 222 10.31 2.92 -2.57
CA TYR A 222 10.48 4.30 -2.10
C TYR A 222 11.32 4.41 -0.83
N LEU A 223 11.34 3.39 0.03
CA LEU A 223 12.22 3.36 1.20
C LEU A 223 13.64 2.89 0.88
N ASN A 224 13.87 2.15 -0.20
CA ASN A 224 15.19 1.63 -0.53
C ASN A 224 16.24 2.74 -0.70
N ASN A 225 15.87 3.88 -1.30
CA ASN A 225 16.74 5.04 -1.41
C ASN A 225 17.16 5.57 -0.03
N PHE A 226 16.23 5.57 0.93
CA PHE A 226 16.54 5.98 2.30
C PHE A 226 17.44 4.94 2.98
N ILE A 227 17.03 3.67 2.98
CA ILE A 227 17.72 2.56 3.67
C ILE A 227 19.19 2.41 3.22
N ILE A 228 19.49 2.60 1.94
CA ILE A 228 20.86 2.47 1.41
C ILE A 228 21.76 3.63 1.88
N ASN A 229 21.20 4.79 2.19
CA ASN A 229 21.94 5.99 2.59
C ASN A 229 22.03 6.18 4.12
N ILE A 230 21.50 5.25 4.91
CA ILE A 230 21.61 5.26 6.38
C ILE A 230 22.98 4.69 6.78
N TYR A 231 23.78 5.49 7.48
CA TYR A 231 25.03 5.10 8.13
C TYR A 231 24.82 4.75 9.60
#